data_AF-A0A8K0UZT9-F1
#
_entry.id   AF-A0A8K0UZT9-F1
#
_cell.length_a   1.000
_cell.length_b   1.000
_cell.length_c   1.000
_cell.angle_alpha   90.00
_cell.angle_beta   90.00
_cell.angle_gamma   90.00
#
_symmetry.space_group_name_H-M   'P 1'
#
loop_
_entity.id
_entity.type
_entity.pdbx_description
1 polymer ?
#
loop_
_entity_poly.entity_id
_entity_poly.type
_entity_poly.pdbx_seq_one_letter_code
_entity_poly.pdbx_strand_id
1 'polypeptide(L)'
;MVSGLKTQRRLASEILGVGRSRVWIDPSKYKDIKSALTKEDVLNLINKGVIKKRNENFQSRGRSRELRLKKSMGKRKGMGSRKGKAHARSDFDWRYKVRALRAELRSQLEKGNIDKKTFRSLYKKVKGNSFHSVSHLRNYISETVKGKGVNYGEGK
;
A
#
# COMPACT_ATOMS: atom_id res chain seq x y z
N MET A 1 11.71 42.65 -10.22
CA MET A 1 11.40 41.38 -10.92
C MET A 1 11.83 41.52 -12.35
N VAL A 2 12.68 40.62 -12.84
CA VAL A 2 13.16 40.67 -14.22
C VAL A 2 12.02 40.25 -15.17
N SER A 3 11.34 41.24 -15.74
CA SER A 3 10.29 41.03 -16.74
C SER A 3 10.92 40.67 -18.09
N GLY A 4 10.41 39.62 -18.75
CA GLY A 4 10.78 39.30 -20.14
C GLY A 4 11.20 37.86 -20.46
N LEU A 5 11.44 36.97 -19.48
CA LEU A 5 11.93 35.60 -19.76
C LEU A 5 10.84 34.52 -19.80
N LYS A 6 9.59 34.88 -20.11
CA LYS A 6 8.46 33.92 -20.11
C LYS A 6 8.64 32.84 -21.18
N THR A 7 9.12 33.22 -22.37
CA THR A 7 9.34 32.31 -23.50
C THR A 7 10.48 31.34 -23.22
N GLN A 8 11.63 31.85 -22.78
CA GLN A 8 12.81 31.03 -22.43
C GLN A 8 12.49 30.08 -21.28
N ARG A 9 11.74 30.55 -20.28
CA ARG A 9 11.27 29.70 -19.18
C ARG A 9 10.30 28.62 -19.65
N ARG A 10 9.45 28.89 -20.66
CA ARG A 10 8.58 27.89 -21.29
C ARG A 10 9.40 26.86 -22.06
N LEU A 11 10.31 27.29 -22.94
CA LEU A 11 11.16 26.40 -23.72
C LEU A 11 12.04 25.52 -22.83
N ALA A 12 12.67 26.11 -21.80
CA ALA A 12 13.45 25.35 -20.82
C ALA A 12 12.60 24.34 -20.04
N SER A 13 11.34 24.69 -19.73
CA SER A 13 10.42 23.79 -19.03
C SER A 13 10.02 22.58 -19.89
N GLU A 14 9.83 22.78 -21.20
CA GLU A 14 9.55 21.72 -22.17
C GLU A 14 10.77 20.80 -22.35
N ILE A 15 11.97 21.37 -22.50
CA ILE A 15 13.22 20.61 -22.65
C ILE A 15 13.54 19.79 -21.39
N LEU A 16 13.38 20.38 -20.20
CA LEU A 16 13.68 19.72 -18.92
C LEU A 16 12.54 18.82 -18.41
N GLY A 17 11.38 18.81 -19.07
CA GLY A 17 10.19 18.07 -18.65
C GLY A 17 9.69 18.45 -17.25
N VAL A 18 9.78 19.73 -16.88
CA VAL A 18 9.33 20.24 -15.56
C VAL A 18 8.39 21.42 -15.70
N GLY A 19 7.65 21.77 -14.65
CA GLY A 19 6.86 23.00 -14.65
C GLY A 19 7.73 24.27 -14.68
N ARG A 20 7.23 25.36 -15.28
CA ARG A 20 7.91 26.67 -15.41
C ARG A 20 8.45 27.23 -14.07
N SER A 21 7.76 26.93 -12.96
CA SER A 21 8.16 27.34 -11.60
C SER A 21 9.44 26.66 -11.12
N ARG A 22 9.77 25.48 -11.67
CA ARG A 22 10.96 24.70 -11.32
C ARG A 22 12.19 25.04 -12.16
N VAL A 23 12.08 25.95 -13.12
CA VAL A 23 13.23 26.44 -13.88
C VAL A 23 13.91 27.54 -13.07
N TRP A 24 15.16 27.30 -12.67
CA TRP A 24 16.07 28.30 -12.13
C TRP A 24 16.87 28.92 -13.26
N ILE A 25 17.05 30.23 -13.21
CA ILE A 25 17.76 31.02 -14.21
C ILE A 25 18.75 31.88 -13.44
N ASP A 26 20.00 31.90 -13.88
CA ASP A 26 21.04 32.76 -13.31
C ASP A 26 20.74 34.25 -13.59
N PRO A 27 20.53 35.08 -12.56
CA PRO A 27 20.30 36.52 -12.74
C PRO A 27 21.47 37.26 -13.39
N SER A 28 22.71 36.80 -13.22
CA SER A 28 23.90 37.51 -13.69
C SER A 28 24.11 37.39 -15.21
N LYS A 29 23.50 36.39 -15.86
CA LYS A 29 23.59 36.14 -17.31
C LYS A 29 22.33 36.57 -18.08
N TYR A 30 21.59 37.54 -17.54
CA TYR A 30 20.29 37.95 -18.08
C TYR A 30 20.32 38.32 -19.58
N LYS A 31 21.35 39.06 -20.02
CA LYS A 31 21.48 39.49 -21.43
C LYS A 31 21.59 38.28 -22.38
N ASP A 32 22.45 37.33 -22.04
CA ASP A 32 22.70 36.10 -22.82
C ASP A 32 21.46 35.20 -22.87
N ILE A 33 20.69 35.16 -21.78
CA ILE A 33 19.44 34.40 -21.72
C ILE A 33 18.35 35.08 -22.55
N LYS A 34 18.30 36.42 -22.56
CA LYS A 34 17.30 37.18 -23.33
C LYS A 34 17.53 37.04 -24.84
N SER A 35 18.78 36.91 -25.29
CA SER A 35 19.12 36.68 -26.70
C SER A 35 18.84 35.26 -27.20
N ALA A 36 18.56 34.30 -26.31
CA ALA A 36 18.19 32.94 -26.72
C ALA A 36 16.73 32.91 -27.21
N LEU A 37 16.53 32.60 -28.49
CA LEU A 37 15.21 32.50 -29.13
C LEU A 37 14.84 31.05 -29.48
N THR A 38 15.82 30.23 -29.87
CA THR A 38 15.57 28.85 -30.32
C THR A 38 15.61 27.84 -29.17
N LYS A 39 15.09 26.62 -29.41
CA LYS A 39 15.23 25.52 -28.44
C LYS A 39 16.69 25.10 -28.24
N GLU A 40 17.49 25.16 -29.30
CA GLU A 40 18.92 24.79 -29.27
C GLU A 40 19.73 25.78 -28.41
N ASP A 41 19.47 27.08 -28.51
CA ASP A 41 20.12 28.10 -27.66
C ASP A 41 19.83 27.86 -26.18
N VAL A 42 18.57 27.54 -25.86
CA VAL A 42 18.14 27.24 -24.49
C VAL A 42 18.78 25.94 -24.00
N LEU A 43 18.92 24.93 -24.85
CA LEU A 43 19.62 23.69 -24.54
C LEU A 43 21.10 23.95 -24.22
N ASN A 44 21.76 24.80 -25.02
CA ASN A 44 23.15 25.21 -24.78
C ASN A 44 23.30 25.96 -23.45
N LEU A 45 22.35 26.81 -23.08
CA LEU A 45 22.34 27.51 -21.78
C LEU A 45 22.09 26.55 -20.60
N ILE A 46 21.32 25.50 -20.79
CA ILE A 46 21.14 24.43 -19.80
C ILE A 46 22.45 23.65 -19.61
N ASN A 47 23.12 23.28 -20.71
CA ASN A 47 24.40 22.56 -20.68
C ASN A 47 25.51 23.37 -20.02
N LYS A 48 25.53 24.70 -20.25
CA LYS A 48 26.43 25.65 -19.57
C LYS A 48 26.06 25.91 -18.09
N GLY A 49 24.94 25.37 -17.62
CA GLY A 49 24.47 25.55 -16.24
C GLY A 49 23.89 26.93 -15.93
N VAL A 50 23.62 27.76 -16.95
CA VAL A 50 22.98 29.07 -16.78
C VAL A 50 21.49 28.92 -16.46
N ILE A 51 20.86 27.88 -17.00
CA ILE A 51 19.49 27.46 -16.69
C ILE A 51 19.55 26.09 -16.03
N LYS A 52 18.91 25.93 -14.86
CA LYS A 52 18.92 24.68 -14.08
C LYS A 52 17.52 24.25 -13.67
N LYS A 53 17.35 22.94 -13.49
CA LYS A 53 16.18 22.36 -12.82
C LYS A 53 16.33 22.53 -11.31
N ARG A 54 15.37 23.20 -10.66
CA ARG A 54 15.24 23.21 -9.20
C ARG A 54 14.81 21.84 -8.71
N ASN A 55 15.37 21.41 -7.58
CA ASN A 55 14.90 20.23 -6.86
C ASN A 55 13.41 20.35 -6.50
N GLU A 56 12.74 19.21 -6.35
CA GLU A 56 11.35 19.19 -5.90
C GLU A 56 11.30 19.52 -4.41
N ASN A 57 10.23 20.21 -4.01
CA ASN A 57 9.91 20.36 -2.59
C ASN A 57 9.34 19.02 -2.09
N PHE A 58 10.22 18.08 -1.75
CA PHE A 58 9.82 16.79 -1.20
C PHE A 58 9.26 16.95 0.21
N GLN A 59 8.08 16.39 0.44
CA GLN A 59 7.52 16.31 1.79
C GLN A 59 8.04 15.07 2.49
N SER A 60 8.74 15.27 3.61
CA SER A 60 9.28 14.15 4.39
C SER A 60 8.15 13.26 4.93
N ARG A 61 8.33 11.94 4.80
CA ARG A 61 7.42 10.93 5.35
C ARG A 61 7.87 10.37 6.71
N GLY A 62 8.93 10.92 7.31
CA GLY A 62 9.52 10.41 8.56
C GLY A 62 8.51 10.26 9.70
N ARG A 63 7.83 11.36 10.06
CA ARG A 63 6.80 11.38 11.11
C ARG A 63 5.65 10.40 10.83
N SER A 64 5.21 10.31 9.57
CA SER A 64 4.14 9.39 9.16
C SER A 64 4.55 7.92 9.29
N ARG A 65 5.81 7.59 8.97
CA ARG A 65 6.36 6.22 9.12
C ARG A 65 6.48 5.84 10.60
N GLU A 66 6.99 6.74 11.43
CA GLU A 66 7.09 6.53 12.88
C GLU A 66 5.71 6.33 13.53
N LEU A 67 4.74 7.18 13.18
CA LEU A 67 3.35 7.03 13.62
C LEU A 67 2.74 5.69 13.20
N ARG A 68 3.03 5.24 11.97
CA ARG A 68 2.54 3.95 11.46
C ARG A 68 3.12 2.78 12.24
N LEU A 69 4.41 2.83 12.58
CA LEU A 69 5.07 1.82 13.42
C LEU A 69 4.47 1.78 14.83
N LYS A 70 4.28 2.94 15.46
CA LYS A 70 3.58 3.03 16.75
C LYS A 70 2.18 2.43 16.68
N LYS A 71 1.43 2.70 15.59
CA LYS A 71 0.09 2.14 15.37
C LYS A 71 0.09 0.64 15.09
N SER A 72 1.09 0.08 14.40
CA SER A 72 1.16 -1.37 14.15
C SER A 72 1.41 -2.14 15.45
N MET A 73 2.21 -1.58 16.37
CA MET A 73 2.41 -2.11 17.73
C MET A 73 1.19 -1.92 18.66
N GLY A 74 0.08 -1.36 18.18
CA GLY A 74 -1.12 -1.13 18.99
C GLY A 74 -1.17 0.21 19.73
N LYS A 75 -0.09 1.01 19.71
CA LYS A 75 -0.06 2.35 20.34
C LYS A 75 -0.88 3.36 19.54
N ARG A 76 -1.30 4.47 20.17
CA ARG A 76 -2.09 5.56 19.56
C ARG A 76 -3.39 5.08 18.86
N LYS A 77 -4.04 4.06 19.42
CA LYS A 77 -5.35 3.50 18.98
C LYS A 77 -6.45 3.54 20.06
N GLY A 78 -6.22 4.26 21.17
CA GLY A 78 -7.16 4.38 22.30
C GLY A 78 -8.45 5.15 21.94
N MET A 79 -9.47 5.07 22.80
CA MET A 79 -10.83 5.59 22.54
C MET A 79 -10.86 7.07 22.16
N GLY A 80 -10.13 7.94 22.86
CA GLY A 80 -10.10 9.39 22.57
C GLY A 80 -9.49 9.76 21.21
N SER A 81 -8.74 8.86 20.57
CA SER A 81 -8.20 9.09 19.21
C SER A 81 -9.15 8.65 18.09
N ARG A 82 -10.31 8.08 18.45
CA ARG A 82 -11.27 7.52 17.50
C ARG A 82 -12.36 8.55 17.17
N LYS A 83 -12.52 8.87 15.89
CA LYS A 83 -13.51 9.85 15.42
C LYS A 83 -14.68 9.25 14.61
N GLY A 84 -14.61 7.97 14.24
CA GLY A 84 -15.64 7.29 13.44
C GLY A 84 -16.25 6.08 14.15
N LYS A 85 -17.45 5.66 13.72
CA LYS A 85 -18.13 4.45 14.22
C LYS A 85 -17.28 3.20 13.98
N ALA A 86 -17.48 2.15 14.80
CA ALA A 86 -16.66 0.94 14.76
C ALA A 86 -16.66 0.25 13.39
N HIS A 87 -17.83 0.09 12.77
CA HIS A 87 -17.99 -0.52 11.43
C HIS A 87 -17.32 0.29 10.31
N ALA A 88 -17.21 1.62 10.45
CA ALA A 88 -16.52 2.46 9.46
C ALA A 88 -15.00 2.42 9.61
N ARG A 89 -14.49 2.07 10.80
CA ARG A 89 -13.05 2.00 11.09
C ARG A 89 -12.44 0.63 10.79
N SER A 90 -13.26 -0.41 10.88
CA SER A 90 -12.87 -1.79 10.64
C SER A 90 -14.01 -2.46 9.91
N ASP A 91 -13.79 -2.75 8.64
CA ASP A 91 -14.64 -3.68 7.91
C ASP A 91 -14.29 -5.09 8.40
N PHE A 92 -14.87 -5.50 9.55
CA PHE A 92 -14.79 -6.89 9.96
C PHE A 92 -15.64 -7.68 8.97
N ASP A 93 -14.98 -8.11 7.91
CA ASP A 93 -15.68 -8.77 6.83
C ASP A 93 -15.86 -10.24 7.20
N TRP A 94 -17.10 -10.59 7.54
CA TRP A 94 -17.58 -11.97 7.63
C TRP A 94 -17.13 -12.81 6.42
N ARG A 95 -17.02 -12.20 5.22
CA ARG A 95 -16.53 -12.87 4.01
C ARG A 95 -15.09 -13.35 4.17
N TYR A 96 -14.17 -12.55 4.74
CA TYR A 96 -12.78 -12.98 4.95
C TYR A 96 -12.71 -14.14 5.96
N LYS A 97 -13.47 -14.07 7.06
CA LYS A 97 -13.54 -15.15 8.05
C LYS A 97 -14.01 -16.46 7.42
N VAL A 98 -15.12 -16.44 6.68
CA VAL A 98 -15.67 -17.63 6.02
C VAL A 98 -14.72 -18.19 4.96
N ARG A 99 -14.07 -17.33 4.17
CA ARG A 99 -13.10 -17.75 3.16
C ARG A 99 -11.91 -18.46 3.79
N ALA A 100 -11.36 -17.93 4.88
CA ALA A 100 -10.26 -18.56 5.61
C ALA A 100 -10.67 -19.93 6.18
N LEU A 101 -11.85 -20.02 6.81
CA LEU A 101 -12.37 -21.29 7.34
C LEU A 101 -12.61 -22.34 6.24
N ARG A 102 -13.16 -21.93 5.09
CA ARG A 102 -13.41 -22.84 3.96
C ARG A 102 -12.13 -23.27 3.26
N ALA A 103 -11.14 -22.37 3.15
CA ALA A 103 -9.83 -22.71 2.62
C ALA A 103 -9.13 -23.75 3.49
N GLU A 104 -9.17 -23.58 4.82
CA GLU A 104 -8.66 -24.59 5.75
C GLU A 104 -9.37 -25.93 5.58
N LEU A 105 -10.71 -25.94 5.52
CA LEU A 105 -11.48 -27.18 5.31
C LEU A 105 -11.09 -27.90 4.02
N ARG A 106 -10.85 -27.16 2.93
CA ARG A 106 -10.38 -27.76 1.67
C ARG A 106 -8.98 -28.34 1.82
N SER A 107 -8.07 -27.63 2.46
CA SER A 107 -6.71 -28.13 2.72
C SER A 107 -6.73 -29.42 3.54
N GLN A 108 -7.59 -29.51 4.55
CA GLN A 108 -7.73 -30.73 5.36
C GLN A 108 -8.35 -31.90 4.58
N LEU A 109 -9.25 -31.62 3.63
CA LEU A 109 -9.81 -32.63 2.72
C LEU A 109 -8.75 -33.14 1.73
N GLU A 110 -7.96 -32.23 1.12
CA GLU A 110 -6.87 -32.56 0.20
C GLU A 110 -5.78 -33.39 0.87
N LYS A 111 -5.49 -33.11 2.15
CA LYS A 111 -4.57 -33.90 2.97
C LYS A 111 -5.12 -35.26 3.42
N GLY A 112 -6.41 -35.53 3.21
CA GLY A 112 -7.05 -36.78 3.64
C GLY A 112 -7.41 -36.85 5.13
N ASN A 113 -7.20 -35.76 5.89
CA ASN A 113 -7.50 -35.71 7.33
C ASN A 113 -9.01 -35.76 7.63
N ILE A 114 -9.85 -35.46 6.65
CA ILE A 114 -11.30 -35.40 6.78
C ILE A 114 -11.96 -36.08 5.58
N ASP A 115 -12.94 -36.94 5.83
CA ASP A 115 -13.78 -37.51 4.77
C ASP A 115 -14.77 -36.48 4.15
N LYS A 116 -15.18 -36.71 2.91
CA LYS A 116 -16.15 -35.89 2.15
C LYS A 116 -17.47 -35.67 2.92
N LYS A 117 -17.97 -36.67 3.67
CA LYS A 117 -19.19 -36.52 4.48
C LYS A 117 -18.99 -35.53 5.62
N THR A 118 -17.86 -35.66 6.32
CA THR A 118 -17.48 -34.79 7.42
C THR A 118 -17.22 -33.36 6.92
N PHE A 119 -16.56 -33.20 5.78
CA PHE A 119 -16.37 -31.90 5.12
C PHE A 119 -17.70 -31.18 4.85
N ARG A 120 -18.70 -31.86 4.26
CA ARG A 120 -20.02 -31.26 3.97
C ARG A 120 -20.73 -30.80 5.24
N SER A 121 -20.62 -31.55 6.34
CA SER A 121 -21.18 -31.18 7.64
C SER A 121 -20.50 -29.94 8.21
N LEU A 122 -19.16 -29.94 8.26
CA LEU A 122 -18.37 -28.80 8.75
C LEU A 122 -18.59 -27.55 7.90
N TYR A 123 -18.74 -27.69 6.59
CA TYR A 123 -19.02 -26.58 5.68
C TYR A 123 -20.35 -25.89 6.00
N LYS A 124 -21.40 -26.66 6.34
CA LYS A 124 -22.69 -26.11 6.80
C LYS A 124 -22.55 -25.41 8.16
N LYS A 125 -21.77 -25.96 9.09
CA LYS A 125 -21.46 -25.32 10.38
C LYS A 125 -20.68 -24.01 10.22
N VAL A 126 -19.73 -23.94 9.28
CA VAL A 126 -19.05 -22.70 8.92
C VAL A 126 -20.04 -21.67 8.36
N LYS A 127 -20.98 -22.09 7.49
CA LYS A 127 -22.06 -21.20 7.00
C LYS A 127 -22.91 -20.66 8.16
N GLY A 128 -23.17 -21.48 9.18
CA GLY A 128 -23.89 -21.11 10.41
C GLY A 128 -23.07 -20.34 11.44
N ASN A 129 -21.84 -19.90 11.12
CA ASN A 129 -20.97 -19.15 12.04
C ASN A 129 -20.62 -19.88 13.35
N SER A 130 -20.63 -21.21 13.37
CA SER A 130 -20.32 -22.00 14.58
C SER A 130 -18.85 -21.86 15.04
N PHE A 131 -17.93 -21.50 14.13
CA PHE A 131 -16.50 -21.40 14.41
C PHE A 131 -16.05 -19.94 14.55
N HIS A 132 -15.20 -19.68 15.54
CA HIS A 132 -14.72 -18.32 15.86
C HIS A 132 -13.42 -17.96 15.14
N SER A 133 -12.55 -18.95 14.92
CA SER A 133 -11.26 -18.81 14.26
C SER A 133 -10.88 -20.11 13.52
N VAL A 134 -9.85 -20.05 12.68
CA VAL A 134 -9.29 -21.24 12.02
C VAL A 134 -8.75 -22.24 13.05
N SER A 135 -8.14 -21.76 14.14
CA SER A 135 -7.66 -22.61 15.23
C SER A 135 -8.80 -23.35 15.94
N HIS A 136 -9.92 -22.67 16.21
CA HIS A 136 -11.11 -23.33 16.78
C HIS A 136 -11.62 -24.44 15.84
N LEU A 137 -11.66 -24.18 14.53
CA LEU A 137 -12.02 -25.20 13.54
C LEU A 137 -11.04 -26.39 13.57
N ARG A 138 -9.73 -26.15 13.63
CA ARG A 138 -8.71 -27.23 13.70
C ARG A 138 -8.87 -28.07 14.96
N ASN A 139 -9.08 -27.45 16.12
CA ASN A 139 -9.32 -28.16 17.37
C ASN A 139 -10.56 -29.05 17.26
N TYR A 140 -11.66 -28.51 16.73
CA TYR A 140 -12.89 -29.27 16.52
C TYR A 140 -12.71 -30.46 15.57
N ILE A 141 -11.96 -30.29 14.48
CA ILE A 141 -11.60 -31.40 13.58
C ILE A 141 -10.81 -32.45 14.34
N SER A 142 -9.80 -32.04 15.10
CA SER A 142 -8.96 -32.98 15.86
C SER A 142 -9.78 -33.78 16.88
N GLU A 143 -10.72 -33.16 17.60
CA GLU A 143 -11.61 -33.83 18.55
C GLU A 143 -12.56 -34.80 17.84
N THR A 144 -13.17 -34.37 16.75
CA THR A 144 -14.12 -35.19 15.98
C THR A 144 -13.48 -36.35 15.23
N VAL A 145 -12.21 -36.20 14.82
CA VAL A 145 -11.42 -37.26 14.17
C VAL A 145 -10.83 -38.22 15.21
N LYS A 146 -10.31 -37.72 16.34
CA LYS A 146 -9.85 -38.56 17.47
C LYS A 146 -10.96 -39.42 18.06
N GLY A 147 -12.17 -38.87 18.18
CA GLY A 147 -13.35 -39.63 18.64
C GLY A 147 -13.80 -40.77 17.72
N LYS A 148 -13.24 -40.87 16.50
CA LYS A 148 -13.50 -41.96 15.55
C LYS A 148 -12.37 -43.00 15.47
N GLY A 149 -11.33 -42.90 16.32
CA GLY A 149 -10.25 -43.89 16.38
C GLY A 149 -9.39 -43.96 15.12
N VAL A 150 -9.26 -42.87 14.36
CA VAL A 150 -8.43 -42.86 13.15
C VAL A 150 -7.16 -42.05 13.38
N ASN A 151 -6.04 -42.75 13.56
CA ASN A 151 -4.69 -42.17 13.54
C ASN A 151 -4.35 -41.80 12.09
N TYR A 152 -4.22 -40.49 11.81
CA TYR A 152 -3.54 -40.05 10.59
C TYR A 152 -2.36 -39.16 10.96
N GLY A 153 -1.19 -39.76 10.74
CA GLY A 153 0.17 -39.23 10.58
C GLY A 153 0.44 -37.78 10.98
N GLU A 154 1.35 -37.64 11.93
CA GLU A 154 2.24 -36.49 12.04
C GLU A 154 2.95 -36.26 10.69
N GLY A 155 2.52 -35.25 9.95
CA GLY A 155 3.24 -34.75 8.79
C GLY A 155 4.29 -33.76 9.26
N LYS A 156 5.56 -34.09 9.00
CA LYS A 156 6.78 -33.28 9.23
C LYS A 156 6.64 -31.81 8.83
#